data_AF-A0A4S4N229-F1
#
_entry.id   AF-A0A4S4N229-F1
#
_cell.length_a   1.000
_cell.length_b   1.000
_cell.length_c   1.000
_cell.angle_alpha   90.00
_cell.angle_beta   90.00
_cell.angle_gamma   90.00
#
_symmetry.space_group_name_H-M   'P 1'
#
loop_
_entity.id
_entity.type
_entity.pdbx_description
1 polymer ?
#
loop_
_entity_poly.entity_id
_entity_poly.type
_entity_poly.pdbx_seq_one_letter_code
_entity_poly.pdbx_strand_id
1 'polypeptide(L)'
;MDVTSNHLEIGTMPDEMDEEGDELSKRPDNFGIPVGKNEPGVAPVLLCKIRKGQELRVRCIAKKGIAKEHAKWSPCSAVSFEYDPHNKLRHTTYWYETDIKSEWPLSENAKDEQPVRDDEVFDYNAKPNRFYMDIETDGSLGPQEVVMKGLQELQAKLANLILGLKAPEPTAGDEGLSSQQGGKPAGAGGAYNTWGSPAAGGWGD
;
A
#
# COMPACT_ATOMS: atom_id res chain seq x y z
N MET A 1 25.92 0.38 -26.95
CA MET A 1 25.01 1.52 -27.04
C MET A 1 24.05 1.41 -25.88
N ASP A 2 23.85 2.50 -25.16
CA ASP A 2 23.03 2.51 -23.96
C ASP A 2 21.61 2.95 -24.35
N VAL A 3 20.61 2.15 -24.00
CA VAL A 3 19.19 2.46 -24.18
C VAL A 3 18.67 2.94 -22.84
N THR A 4 18.17 4.17 -22.81
CA THR A 4 17.79 4.90 -21.60
C THR A 4 16.35 5.43 -21.68
N SER A 5 15.82 5.95 -20.58
CA SER A 5 14.49 6.56 -20.51
C SER A 5 14.27 7.72 -21.49
N ASN A 6 15.32 8.38 -21.98
CA ASN A 6 15.23 9.40 -23.04
C ASN A 6 14.73 8.84 -24.38
N HIS A 7 14.92 7.55 -24.63
CA HIS A 7 14.48 6.88 -25.86
C HIS A 7 13.01 6.40 -25.78
N LEU A 8 12.36 6.56 -24.62
CA LEU A 8 10.94 6.21 -24.46
C LEU A 8 10.06 7.35 -24.97
N GLU A 9 9.08 7.03 -25.81
CA GLU A 9 8.00 7.95 -26.19
C GLU A 9 6.78 7.66 -25.32
N ILE A 10 6.24 8.69 -24.67
CA ILE A 10 5.02 8.57 -23.85
C ILE A 10 3.85 8.87 -24.78
N GLY A 11 3.03 7.86 -25.05
CA GLY A 11 1.77 8.05 -25.77
C GLY A 11 0.64 8.40 -24.80
N THR A 12 -0.20 9.35 -25.17
CA THR A 12 -1.51 9.55 -24.54
C THR A 12 -2.45 8.46 -25.05
N MET A 13 -3.08 7.70 -24.13
CA MET A 13 -4.26 6.93 -24.51
C MET A 13 -5.39 7.94 -24.77
N PRO A 14 -6.20 7.78 -25.83
CA PRO A 14 -7.33 8.67 -26.08
C PRO A 14 -8.29 8.65 -24.89
N ASP A 15 -8.73 9.85 -24.49
CA ASP A 15 -9.56 10.14 -23.31
C ASP A 15 -10.79 9.23 -23.22
N GLU A 16 -10.72 8.21 -22.38
CA GLU A 16 -11.91 7.63 -21.77
C GLU A 16 -11.71 7.72 -20.25
N MET A 17 -12.37 8.73 -19.69
CA MET A 17 -12.56 9.01 -18.27
C MET A 17 -11.36 9.59 -17.52
N ASP A 18 -11.15 10.90 -17.71
CA ASP A 18 -10.64 11.76 -16.65
C ASP A 18 -11.68 11.80 -15.52
N GLU A 19 -11.74 10.74 -14.69
CA GLU A 19 -12.31 10.87 -13.37
C GLU A 19 -11.42 11.85 -12.61
N GLU A 20 -11.98 13.01 -12.28
CA GLU A 20 -11.35 14.04 -11.45
C GLU A 20 -10.84 13.37 -10.16
N GLY A 21 -9.53 13.13 -10.12
CA GLY A 21 -8.90 12.38 -9.06
C GLY A 21 -8.97 13.16 -7.74
N ASP A 22 -9.22 12.44 -6.65
CA ASP A 22 -9.21 12.93 -5.27
C ASP A 22 -7.76 13.26 -4.82
N GLU A 23 -7.12 14.19 -5.54
CA GLU A 23 -5.71 14.57 -5.42
C GLU A 23 -5.58 15.81 -4.53
N LEU A 24 -4.88 15.68 -3.40
CA LEU A 24 -4.70 16.79 -2.46
C LEU A 24 -3.80 17.91 -2.99
N SER A 25 -2.95 17.63 -3.98
CA SER A 25 -2.00 18.57 -4.56
C SER A 25 -1.94 18.41 -6.07
N LYS A 26 -1.81 19.54 -6.79
CA LYS A 26 -1.56 19.52 -8.23
C LYS A 26 -0.30 18.73 -8.50
N ARG A 27 -0.41 17.68 -9.32
CA ARG A 27 0.75 16.96 -9.83
C ARG A 27 1.69 17.95 -10.52
N PRO A 28 3.01 17.84 -10.31
CA PRO A 28 3.95 18.68 -11.02
C PRO A 28 3.88 18.35 -12.53
N ASP A 29 4.24 19.31 -13.38
CA ASP A 29 4.18 19.15 -14.84
C ASP A 29 5.00 17.96 -15.35
N ASN A 30 6.00 17.51 -14.58
CA ASN A 30 6.84 16.36 -14.87
C ASN A 30 6.32 15.04 -14.26
N PHE A 31 5.10 15.00 -13.74
CA PHE A 31 4.55 13.78 -13.16
C PHE A 31 4.45 12.65 -14.19
N GLY A 32 4.89 11.45 -13.81
CA GLY A 32 4.92 10.28 -14.71
C GLY A 32 6.05 10.32 -15.75
N ILE A 33 6.87 11.38 -15.75
CA ILE A 33 8.09 11.45 -16.53
C ILE A 33 9.21 10.74 -15.73
N PRO A 34 9.95 9.78 -16.33
CA PRO A 34 11.08 9.16 -15.66
C PRO A 34 12.13 10.19 -15.22
N VAL A 35 12.73 9.98 -14.04
CA VAL A 35 13.78 10.85 -13.49
C VAL A 35 14.92 11.05 -14.50
N GLY A 36 15.37 12.30 -14.63
CA GLY A 36 16.47 12.69 -15.53
C GLY A 36 16.11 12.66 -17.02
N LYS A 37 14.84 12.43 -17.37
CA LYS A 37 14.43 12.42 -18.78
C LYS A 37 14.43 13.84 -19.33
N ASN A 38 15.21 14.06 -20.40
CA ASN A 38 15.38 15.37 -21.07
C ASN A 38 15.92 16.49 -20.17
N GLU A 39 16.49 16.17 -19.00
CA GLU A 39 17.06 17.15 -18.07
C GLU A 39 18.59 17.29 -18.30
N PRO A 40 19.09 18.48 -18.68
CA PRO A 40 20.52 18.69 -18.86
C PRO A 40 21.27 18.50 -17.53
N GLY A 41 22.31 17.66 -17.53
CA GLY A 41 23.16 17.43 -16.36
C GLY A 41 22.69 16.32 -15.41
N VAL A 42 21.51 15.73 -15.64
CA VAL A 42 21.01 14.57 -14.89
C VAL A 42 21.04 13.33 -15.78
N ALA A 43 21.58 12.22 -15.29
CA ALA A 43 21.63 10.99 -16.05
C ALA A 43 20.23 10.33 -16.12
N PRO A 44 19.73 9.94 -17.31
CA PRO A 44 18.46 9.23 -17.45
C PRO A 44 18.57 7.79 -16.93
N VAL A 45 17.43 7.18 -16.61
CA VAL A 45 17.35 5.78 -16.19
C VAL A 45 17.85 4.86 -17.32
N LEU A 46 18.90 4.09 -17.05
CA LEU A 46 19.42 3.07 -17.96
C LEU A 46 18.47 1.87 -17.99
N LEU A 47 17.98 1.50 -19.17
CA LEU A 47 17.08 0.36 -19.37
C LEU A 47 17.86 -0.89 -19.78
N CYS A 48 18.73 -0.77 -20.79
CA CYS A 48 19.59 -1.85 -21.23
C CYS A 48 20.81 -1.35 -22.02
N LYS A 49 21.76 -2.26 -22.30
CA LYS A 49 22.89 -2.00 -23.19
C LYS A 49 22.89 -2.99 -24.33
N ILE A 50 23.02 -2.50 -25.55
CA ILE A 50 23.01 -3.30 -26.79
C ILE A 50 24.33 -3.20 -27.55
N ARG A 51 24.71 -4.30 -28.22
CA ARG A 51 25.87 -4.39 -29.11
C ARG A 51 25.45 -4.26 -30.58
N LYS A 52 26.42 -4.02 -31.48
CA LYS A 52 26.19 -3.95 -32.93
C LYS A 52 25.43 -5.20 -33.41
N GLY A 53 24.32 -4.99 -34.11
CA GLY A 53 23.45 -6.05 -34.62
C GLY A 53 22.29 -6.46 -33.70
N GLN A 54 22.15 -5.85 -32.51
CA GLN A 54 20.99 -6.05 -31.63
C GLN A 54 20.00 -4.89 -31.78
N GLU A 55 18.69 -5.21 -31.75
CA GLU A 55 17.58 -4.25 -31.82
C GLU A 55 16.58 -4.53 -30.69
N LEU A 56 15.96 -3.49 -30.14
CA LEU A 56 14.91 -3.59 -29.13
C LEU A 56 13.73 -2.71 -29.52
N ARG A 57 12.56 -3.31 -29.75
CA ARG A 57 11.29 -2.62 -30.00
C ARG A 57 10.25 -3.12 -29.01
N VAL A 58 9.77 -2.24 -28.13
CA VAL A 58 8.83 -2.59 -27.05
C VAL A 58 7.67 -1.61 -26.99
N ARG A 59 6.49 -2.10 -26.60
CA ARG A 59 5.32 -1.30 -26.24
C ARG A 59 4.94 -1.65 -24.81
N CYS A 60 4.94 -0.66 -23.92
CA CYS A 60 4.57 -0.82 -22.52
C CYS A 60 3.19 -0.22 -22.27
N ILE A 61 2.36 -0.91 -21.47
CA ILE A 61 1.03 -0.43 -21.05
C ILE A 61 1.05 -0.36 -19.53
N ALA A 62 0.97 0.84 -18.98
CA ALA A 62 0.87 1.03 -17.54
C ALA A 62 -0.55 0.69 -17.07
N LYS A 63 -0.65 0.09 -15.88
CA LYS A 63 -1.91 -0.23 -15.21
C LYS A 63 -1.84 0.20 -13.75
N LYS A 64 -2.98 0.65 -13.22
CA LYS A 64 -3.17 0.85 -11.77
C LYS A 64 -3.05 -0.49 -11.06
N GLY A 65 -2.41 -0.50 -9.90
CA GLY A 65 -2.23 -1.69 -9.07
C GLY A 65 -1.84 -1.32 -7.65
N ILE A 66 -1.66 -2.32 -6.80
CA ILE A 66 -1.30 -2.14 -5.39
C ILE A 66 -0.02 -2.91 -5.05
N ALA A 67 0.73 -2.41 -4.06
CA ALA A 67 1.99 -3.01 -3.63
C ALA A 67 1.86 -4.50 -3.21
N LYS A 68 0.69 -4.92 -2.73
CA LYS A 68 0.41 -6.33 -2.37
C LYS A 68 0.42 -7.27 -3.58
N GLU A 69 0.05 -6.78 -4.76
CA GLU A 69 0.11 -7.57 -5.99
C GLU A 69 1.53 -7.60 -6.55
N HIS A 70 2.21 -6.46 -6.52
CA HIS A 70 3.60 -6.36 -6.96
C HIS A 70 4.29 -5.12 -6.37
N ALA A 71 5.54 -5.28 -5.90
CA ALA A 71 6.31 -4.21 -5.24
C ALA A 71 6.52 -2.96 -6.11
N LYS A 72 6.55 -3.09 -7.44
CA LYS A 72 6.61 -1.97 -8.42
C LYS A 72 5.47 -0.94 -8.29
N TRP A 73 4.39 -1.27 -7.58
CA TRP A 73 3.27 -0.37 -7.30
C TRP A 73 3.32 0.19 -5.87
N SER A 74 4.42 -0.01 -5.14
CA SER A 74 4.65 0.68 -3.87
C SER A 74 5.05 2.12 -4.14
N PRO A 75 4.33 3.13 -3.61
CA PRO A 75 4.75 4.52 -3.69
C PRO A 75 5.82 4.89 -2.64
N CYS A 76 6.11 3.97 -1.71
CA CYS A 76 7.08 4.16 -0.65
C CYS A 76 8.36 3.37 -0.93
N SER A 77 9.50 4.02 -0.69
CA SER A 77 10.83 3.40 -0.66
C SER A 77 11.11 2.82 0.73
N ALA A 78 10.99 3.66 1.76
CA ALA A 78 11.24 3.31 3.15
C ALA A 78 10.28 4.04 4.09
N VAL A 79 9.94 3.39 5.21
CA VAL A 79 9.21 3.99 6.31
C VAL A 79 9.97 3.67 7.58
N SER A 80 10.54 4.70 8.23
CA SER A 80 11.13 4.55 9.55
C SER A 80 9.99 4.49 10.58
N PHE A 81 10.18 3.71 11.63
CA PHE A 81 9.22 3.61 12.72
C PHE A 81 9.97 3.34 14.02
N GLU A 82 9.79 4.23 14.99
CA GLU A 82 10.35 4.11 16.32
C GLU A 82 9.32 4.56 17.36
N TYR A 83 9.38 3.97 18.55
CA TYR A 83 8.71 4.48 19.74
C TYR A 83 9.55 4.12 20.96
N ASP A 84 9.38 4.87 22.04
CA ASP A 84 10.05 4.64 23.33
C ASP A 84 11.60 4.52 23.20
N PRO A 85 12.28 5.61 22.80
CA PRO A 85 13.73 5.60 22.54
C PRO A 85 14.58 5.23 23.76
N HIS A 86 14.05 5.42 24.97
CA HIS A 86 14.72 5.09 26.24
C HIS A 86 14.29 3.72 26.81
N ASN A 87 13.48 2.95 26.08
CA ASN A 87 12.96 1.64 26.49
C ASN A 87 12.30 1.68 27.88
N LYS A 88 11.56 2.75 28.20
CA LYS A 88 10.82 2.93 29.46
C LYS A 88 9.81 1.81 29.68
N LEU A 89 9.17 1.36 28.60
CA LEU A 89 8.16 0.32 28.58
C LEU A 89 8.78 -1.08 28.68
N ARG A 90 10.10 -1.20 28.56
CA ARG A 90 10.84 -2.47 28.56
C ARG A 90 10.32 -3.46 27.51
N HIS A 91 9.89 -2.95 26.36
CA HIS A 91 9.45 -3.76 25.23
C HIS A 91 10.60 -4.52 24.56
N THR A 92 11.84 -4.08 24.77
CA THR A 92 13.05 -4.79 24.35
C THR A 92 13.92 -5.12 25.56
N THR A 93 14.58 -6.27 25.54
CA THR A 93 15.70 -6.56 26.44
C THR A 93 16.98 -6.43 25.63
N TYR A 94 17.81 -5.43 25.95
CA TYR A 94 19.07 -5.23 25.25
C TYR A 94 20.02 -6.39 25.50
N TRP A 95 20.63 -6.87 24.43
CA TRP A 95 21.79 -7.76 24.52
C TRP A 95 23.04 -6.92 24.78
N TYR A 96 23.91 -7.32 25.71
CA TYR A 96 25.14 -6.59 25.99
C TYR A 96 26.16 -7.53 26.65
N GLU A 97 27.44 -7.19 26.57
CA GLU A 97 28.53 -7.93 27.24
C GLU A 97 29.02 -7.24 28.51
N THR A 98 29.08 -5.91 28.48
CA THR A 98 29.71 -5.07 29.50
C THR A 98 28.75 -4.04 30.09
N ASP A 99 28.23 -3.13 29.26
CA ASP A 99 27.31 -2.09 29.70
C ASP A 99 26.36 -1.68 28.57
N ILE A 100 25.06 -1.68 28.88
CA ILE A 100 23.99 -1.39 27.94
C ILE A 100 24.12 0.02 27.35
N LYS A 101 24.39 1.02 28.21
CA LYS A 101 24.41 2.44 27.78
C LYS A 101 25.59 2.74 26.86
N SER A 102 26.69 1.99 27.00
CA SER A 102 27.86 2.11 26.13
C SER A 102 27.74 1.35 24.81
N GLU A 103 27.07 0.19 24.79
CA GLU A 103 26.98 -0.68 23.62
C GLU A 103 25.81 -0.31 22.69
N TRP A 104 24.72 0.24 23.25
CA TRP A 104 23.55 0.66 22.48
C TRP A 104 23.49 2.18 22.37
N PRO A 105 23.71 2.75 21.18
CA PRO A 105 23.57 4.18 20.98
C PRO A 105 22.10 4.59 21.13
N LEU A 106 21.87 5.73 21.76
CA LEU A 106 20.57 6.36 21.79
C LEU A 106 20.20 6.87 20.39
N SER A 107 18.91 6.75 20.05
CA SER A 107 18.38 7.28 18.80
C SER A 107 18.33 8.81 18.82
N GLU A 108 18.17 9.42 17.64
CA GLU A 108 17.96 10.86 17.52
C GLU A 108 16.69 11.32 18.27
N ASN A 109 15.66 10.48 18.27
CA ASN A 109 14.37 10.73 18.93
C ASN A 109 14.48 10.75 20.45
N ALA A 110 15.56 10.22 21.03
CA ALA A 110 15.82 10.27 22.48
C ALA A 110 15.92 11.71 23.02
N LYS A 111 16.19 12.70 22.16
CA LYS A 111 16.28 14.13 22.52
C LYS A 111 14.92 14.73 22.87
N ASP A 112 13.84 14.19 22.31
CA ASP A 112 12.48 14.69 22.47
C ASP A 112 11.76 14.08 23.70
N GLU A 113 12.42 13.14 24.38
CA GLU A 113 11.88 12.47 25.56
C GLU A 113 12.84 12.51 26.74
N GLN A 114 12.27 12.62 27.94
CA GLN A 114 13.05 12.55 29.17
C GLN A 114 13.64 11.15 29.34
N PRO A 115 14.92 11.01 29.74
CA PRO A 115 15.51 9.72 30.03
C PRO A 115 14.83 9.06 31.24
N VAL A 116 14.86 7.72 31.29
CA VAL A 116 14.43 6.98 32.49
C VAL A 116 15.32 7.39 33.65
N ARG A 117 14.70 7.76 34.77
CA ARG A 117 15.46 7.99 36.00
C ARG A 117 15.61 6.68 36.75
N ASP A 118 16.81 6.42 37.27
CA ASP A 118 17.12 5.18 37.98
C ASP A 118 16.34 5.03 39.31
N ASP A 119 15.78 6.13 39.85
CA ASP A 119 14.97 6.16 41.07
C ASP A 119 13.47 5.89 40.84
N GLU A 120 13.00 5.85 39.59
CA GLU A 120 11.59 5.63 39.26
C GLU A 120 11.22 4.15 39.23
N VAL A 121 10.07 3.83 39.82
CA VAL A 121 9.50 2.47 39.76
C VAL A 121 8.94 2.24 38.36
N PHE A 122 9.17 1.04 37.82
CA PHE A 122 8.66 0.66 36.51
C PHE A 122 7.11 0.71 36.47
N ASP A 123 6.57 1.46 35.52
CA ASP A 123 5.13 1.58 35.30
C ASP A 123 4.62 0.48 34.36
N TYR A 124 4.02 -0.56 34.94
CA TYR A 124 3.43 -1.67 34.21
C TYR A 124 2.15 -1.31 33.44
N ASN A 125 1.53 -0.16 33.72
CA ASN A 125 0.32 0.31 33.04
C ASN A 125 0.60 1.27 31.88
N ALA A 126 1.86 1.72 31.74
CA ALA A 126 2.27 2.59 30.67
C ALA A 126 2.03 1.93 29.30
N LYS A 127 1.59 2.73 28.33
CA LYS A 127 1.32 2.29 26.97
C LYS A 127 2.07 3.17 25.97
N PRO A 128 2.51 2.63 24.83
CA PRO A 128 3.04 3.44 23.74
C PRO A 128 1.99 4.47 23.29
N ASN A 129 2.36 5.76 23.32
CA ASN A 129 1.47 6.86 22.96
C ASN A 129 2.08 7.82 21.93
N ARG A 130 3.38 7.72 21.68
CA ARG A 130 4.14 8.55 20.76
C ARG A 130 4.94 7.65 19.84
N PHE A 131 4.84 7.92 18.54
CA PHE A 131 5.47 7.16 17.49
C PHE A 131 6.18 8.14 16.57
N TYR A 132 7.46 7.89 16.31
CA TYR A 132 8.29 8.63 15.39
C TYR A 132 8.30 7.88 14.07
N MET A 133 7.95 8.58 12.98
CA MET A 133 7.83 8.01 11.65
C MET A 133 8.40 8.99 10.62
N ASP A 134 9.28 8.50 9.76
CA ASP A 134 9.71 9.20 8.55
C ASP A 134 9.34 8.37 7.33
N ILE A 135 8.81 9.04 6.31
CA ILE A 135 8.30 8.39 5.11
C ILE A 135 9.09 8.89 3.91
N GLU A 136 9.75 7.95 3.25
CA GLU A 136 10.47 8.17 2.00
C GLU A 136 9.67 7.59 0.84
N THR A 137 9.42 8.43 -0.18
CA THR A 137 8.66 8.07 -1.38
C THR A 137 9.56 7.82 -2.57
N ASP A 138 9.10 7.03 -3.54
CA ASP A 138 9.80 6.78 -4.81
C ASP A 138 9.59 7.91 -5.85
N GLY A 139 8.74 8.89 -5.53
CA GLY A 139 8.37 10.01 -6.39
C GLY A 139 7.07 9.82 -7.18
N SER A 140 6.44 8.65 -7.10
CA SER A 140 5.13 8.39 -7.74
C SER A 140 3.96 9.05 -7.01
N LEU A 141 4.09 9.30 -5.70
CA LEU A 141 3.18 10.10 -4.88
C LEU A 141 4.00 10.96 -3.90
N GLY A 142 3.47 12.11 -3.51
CA GLY A 142 4.11 12.96 -2.49
C GLY A 142 4.05 12.33 -1.10
N PRO A 143 5.01 12.58 -0.19
CA PRO A 143 5.01 11.98 1.16
C PRO A 143 3.74 12.27 1.96
N GLN A 144 3.22 13.50 1.91
CA GLN A 144 1.97 13.87 2.56
C GLN A 144 0.79 13.09 1.99
N GLU A 145 0.74 12.91 0.68
CA GLU A 145 -0.34 12.20 -0.01
C GLU A 145 -0.33 10.71 0.35
N VAL A 146 0.85 10.10 0.44
CA VAL A 146 1.02 8.71 0.89
C VAL A 146 0.40 8.50 2.28
N VAL A 147 0.67 9.41 3.23
CA VAL A 147 0.08 9.34 4.59
C VAL A 147 -1.43 9.46 4.53
N MET A 148 -1.95 10.49 3.86
CA MET A 148 -3.38 10.79 3.82
C MET A 148 -4.16 9.68 3.12
N LYS A 149 -3.69 9.20 1.95
CA LYS A 149 -4.30 8.07 1.24
C LYS A 149 -4.18 6.77 2.02
N GLY A 150 -3.07 6.56 2.73
CA GLY A 150 -2.91 5.42 3.62
C GLY A 150 -3.97 5.38 4.73
N LEU A 151 -4.24 6.52 5.37
CA LEU A 151 -5.29 6.66 6.38
C LEU A 151 -6.69 6.47 5.78
N GLN A 152 -6.96 7.09 4.63
CA GLN A 152 -8.24 6.96 3.93
C GLN A 152 -8.53 5.50 3.53
N GLU A 153 -7.53 4.80 3.01
CA GLU A 153 -7.61 3.39 2.64
C GLU A 153 -7.83 2.48 3.86
N LEU A 154 -7.20 2.79 4.99
CA LEU A 154 -7.44 2.08 6.25
C LEU A 154 -8.88 2.30 6.76
N GLN A 155 -9.38 3.53 6.69
CA GLN A 155 -10.75 3.87 7.05
C GLN A 155 -11.77 3.18 6.13
N ALA A 156 -11.51 3.15 4.81
CA ALA A 156 -12.35 2.45 3.84
C ALA A 156 -12.40 0.95 4.13
N LYS A 157 -11.26 0.33 4.44
CA LYS A 157 -11.19 -1.09 4.86
C LYS A 157 -12.00 -1.37 6.12
N LEU A 158 -11.93 -0.48 7.11
CA LEU A 158 -12.74 -0.62 8.32
C LEU A 158 -14.23 -0.46 8.04
N ALA A 159 -14.62 0.53 7.23
CA ALA A 159 -16.01 0.76 6.84
C ALA A 159 -16.59 -0.46 6.09
N ASN A 160 -15.81 -1.06 5.19
CA ASN A 160 -16.20 -2.27 4.48
C ASN A 160 -16.42 -3.46 5.43
N LEU A 161 -15.59 -3.58 6.48
CA LEU A 161 -15.77 -4.60 7.50
C LEU A 161 -17.07 -4.37 8.29
N ILE A 162 -17.34 -3.13 8.71
CA ILE A 162 -18.59 -2.77 9.40
C ILE A 162 -19.82 -3.06 8.52
N LEU A 163 -19.75 -2.73 7.23
CA LEU A 163 -20.83 -3.02 6.29
C LEU A 163 -21.03 -4.54 6.12
N GLY A 164 -19.96 -5.33 6.05
CA GLY A 164 -20.02 -6.78 5.96
C GLY A 164 -20.55 -7.46 7.24
N LEU A 165 -20.38 -6.83 8.40
CA LEU A 165 -20.93 -7.31 9.68
C LEU A 165 -22.41 -6.94 9.87
N LYS A 166 -22.90 -5.88 9.23
CA LYS A 166 -24.33 -5.57 9.22
C LYS A 166 -25.04 -6.68 8.45
N ALA A 167 -25.85 -7.47 9.17
CA ALA A 167 -26.74 -8.44 8.53
C ALA A 167 -27.59 -7.71 7.47
N PRO A 168 -27.98 -8.37 6.37
CA PRO A 168 -29.00 -7.81 5.50
C PRO A 168 -30.23 -7.57 6.38
N GLU A 169 -30.62 -6.30 6.52
CA GLU A 169 -31.92 -5.94 7.06
C GLU A 169 -32.94 -6.80 6.31
N PRO A 170 -33.79 -7.58 7.00
CA PRO A 170 -34.85 -8.30 6.31
C PRO A 170 -35.66 -7.25 5.58
N THR A 171 -35.61 -7.27 4.24
CA THR A 171 -36.43 -6.42 3.40
C THR A 171 -37.87 -6.68 3.79
N ALA A 172 -38.44 -5.77 4.58
CA ALA A 172 -39.84 -5.76 4.92
C ALA A 172 -40.60 -5.44 3.63
N GLY A 173 -41.05 -6.49 2.93
CA GLY A 173 -41.76 -6.33 1.67
C GLY A 173 -41.72 -7.56 0.78
N ASP A 174 -42.22 -8.70 1.26
CA ASP A 174 -42.87 -9.67 0.39
C ASP A 174 -44.07 -10.28 1.14
N GLU A 175 -45.11 -9.47 1.32
CA GLU A 175 -46.44 -10.01 1.58
C GLU A 175 -46.89 -10.71 0.29
N GLY A 176 -46.62 -12.02 0.24
CA GLY A 176 -47.04 -12.90 -0.84
C GLY A 176 -48.56 -12.89 -0.99
N LEU A 177 -49.04 -12.11 -1.96
CA LEU A 177 -50.40 -12.22 -2.48
C LEU A 177 -50.45 -13.37 -3.49
N SER A 178 -51.21 -14.41 -3.14
CA SER A 178 -51.47 -15.58 -3.95
C SER A 178 -52.17 -15.21 -5.28
N SER A 179 -51.61 -15.63 -6.42
CA SER A 179 -52.42 -15.98 -7.60
C SER A 179 -51.76 -17.06 -8.46
N GLN A 180 -52.26 -18.27 -8.25
CA GLN A 180 -52.50 -19.35 -9.21
C GLN A 180 -52.50 -18.92 -10.70
N GLN A 181 -51.70 -19.59 -11.55
CA GLN A 181 -52.14 -20.36 -12.73
C GLN A 181 -50.94 -20.67 -13.67
N GLY A 182 -50.94 -21.86 -14.24
CA GLY A 182 -49.77 -22.52 -14.83
C GLY A 182 -49.44 -22.23 -16.29
N GLY A 183 -48.26 -22.69 -16.69
CA GLY A 183 -47.76 -22.69 -18.07
C GLY A 183 -46.25 -22.92 -18.12
N LYS A 184 -45.82 -24.15 -18.44
CA LYS A 184 -44.43 -24.51 -18.81
C LYS A 184 -44.18 -24.16 -20.30
N PRO A 185 -42.96 -24.29 -20.85
CA PRO A 185 -41.60 -24.05 -20.33
C PRO A 185 -40.74 -23.21 -21.33
N ALA A 186 -39.50 -22.88 -20.98
CA ALA A 186 -38.28 -22.95 -21.84
C ALA A 186 -37.23 -21.90 -21.48
N GLY A 187 -35.96 -22.32 -21.50
CA GLY A 187 -34.87 -21.46 -21.98
C GLY A 187 -33.99 -20.78 -20.93
N ALA A 188 -32.80 -21.35 -20.78
CA ALA A 188 -31.51 -20.65 -20.73
C ALA A 188 -31.18 -19.67 -19.58
N GLY A 189 -30.12 -20.03 -18.86
CA GLY A 189 -29.01 -19.11 -18.64
C GLY A 189 -28.84 -18.55 -17.22
N GLY A 190 -27.66 -18.76 -16.65
CA GLY A 190 -27.10 -17.89 -15.62
C GLY A 190 -26.94 -18.51 -14.23
N ALA A 191 -26.12 -19.57 -14.10
CA ALA A 191 -25.59 -19.97 -12.80
C ALA A 191 -24.42 -19.05 -12.43
N TYR A 192 -24.64 -18.22 -11.42
CA TYR A 192 -23.64 -17.39 -10.76
C TYR A 192 -22.66 -18.29 -10.00
N ASN A 193 -21.36 -18.12 -10.24
CA ASN A 193 -20.30 -18.80 -9.50
C ASN A 193 -20.19 -18.19 -8.09
N THR A 194 -20.78 -18.89 -7.12
CA THR A 194 -20.54 -18.73 -5.69
C THR A 194 -19.24 -19.43 -5.30
N TRP A 195 -18.30 -18.67 -4.75
CA TRP A 195 -17.06 -19.16 -4.15
C TRP A 195 -17.37 -19.71 -2.75
N GLY A 196 -17.22 -21.02 -2.55
CA GLY A 196 -17.50 -21.70 -1.28
C GLY A 196 -16.52 -22.83 -0.99
N SER A 197 -15.77 -22.66 0.09
CA SER A 197 -15.17 -23.62 1.03
C SER A 197 -14.27 -24.79 0.56
N PRO A 198 -13.22 -25.12 1.34
CA PRO A 198 -12.31 -26.22 1.02
C PRO A 198 -12.94 -27.57 1.38
N ALA A 199 -12.99 -28.48 0.41
CA ALA A 199 -13.39 -29.86 0.63
C ALA A 199 -12.20 -30.68 1.14
N ALA A 200 -12.35 -31.22 2.34
CA ALA A 200 -11.54 -32.33 2.84
C ALA A 200 -11.79 -33.58 1.98
N GLY A 201 -10.72 -34.21 1.49
CA GLY A 201 -10.78 -35.45 0.73
C GLY A 201 -9.60 -36.34 1.09
N GLY A 202 -9.84 -37.30 1.97
CA GLY A 202 -8.92 -38.39 2.27
C GLY A 202 -8.81 -39.36 1.11
N TRP A 203 -7.63 -39.98 1.00
CA TRP A 203 -7.37 -41.12 0.14
C TRP A 203 -6.97 -42.28 1.05
N GLY A 204 -7.72 -43.37 0.95
CA GLY A 204 -7.44 -44.66 1.55
C GLY A 204 -7.13 -45.69 0.47
N ASP A 205 -6.33 -46.67 0.90
CA ASP A 205 -5.76 -47.87 0.26
C ASP A 205 -4.71 -47.70 -0.84
#